data_AF-A0A951K658-F1
#
_entry.id   AF-A0A951K658-F1
#
_cell.length_a   1.000
_cell.length_b   1.000
_cell.length_c   1.000
_cell.angle_alpha   90.00
_cell.angle_beta   90.00
_cell.angle_gamma   90.00
#
_symmetry.space_group_name_H-M   'P 1'
#
loop_
_entity.id
_entity.type
_entity.pdbx_description
1 polymer ?
#
loop_
_entity_poly.entity_id
_entity_poly.type
_entity_poly.pdbx_seq_one_letter_code
_entity_poly.pdbx_strand_id
1 'polypeptide(L)'
;MSDVDDFVAEIHPRLVAELRALHNGDPQPRLAMWSTKDPVTLFGAAMSGSGWPQVSRIFRSIASRWSDSTDQRVEILAAGVSGDLAYTVELEHTSVSVDGVPVDPYTLRVTQVYRREDGEWKVIHRHGDRLPIEQRQGLPGEASTQ
;
A
#
# COMPACT_ATOMS: atom_id res chain seq x y z
N MET A 1 -20.94 -13.87 4.54
CA MET A 1 -19.96 -12.78 4.64
C MET A 1 -20.39 -11.70 3.66
N SER A 2 -20.16 -10.43 3.96
CA SER A 2 -20.47 -9.36 3.02
C SER A 2 -19.42 -9.31 1.90
N ASP A 3 -19.76 -8.71 0.75
CA ASP A 3 -18.80 -8.50 -0.34
C ASP A 3 -17.54 -7.77 0.13
N VAL A 4 -17.68 -6.89 1.15
CA VAL A 4 -16.56 -6.18 1.78
C VAL A 4 -15.70 -7.13 2.62
N ASP A 5 -16.29 -8.04 3.40
CA ASP A 5 -15.55 -9.01 4.19
C ASP A 5 -14.73 -9.94 3.30
N ASP A 6 -15.32 -10.42 2.21
CA ASP A 6 -14.65 -11.28 1.23
C ASP A 6 -13.50 -10.55 0.54
N PHE A 7 -13.73 -9.30 0.12
CA PHE A 7 -12.71 -8.43 -0.45
C PHE A 7 -11.54 -8.18 0.52
N VAL A 8 -11.82 -7.84 1.77
CA VAL A 8 -10.78 -7.59 2.79
C VAL A 8 -10.01 -8.87 3.09
N ALA A 9 -10.70 -10.01 3.23
CA ALA A 9 -10.09 -11.31 3.47
C ALA A 9 -9.14 -11.73 2.32
N GLU A 10 -9.45 -11.35 1.08
CA GLU A 10 -8.59 -11.58 -0.07
C GLU A 10 -7.41 -10.59 -0.12
N ILE A 11 -7.67 -9.29 0.04
CA ILE A 11 -6.69 -8.24 -0.25
C ILE A 11 -5.70 -8.02 0.90
N HIS A 12 -6.12 -8.06 2.15
CA HIS A 12 -5.23 -7.79 3.28
C HIS A 12 -3.98 -8.68 3.32
N PRO A 13 -4.06 -10.02 3.20
CA PRO A 13 -2.85 -10.84 3.17
C PRO A 13 -1.98 -10.58 1.94
N ARG A 14 -2.59 -10.22 0.79
CA ARG A 14 -1.85 -9.85 -0.43
C ARG A 14 -1.08 -8.54 -0.24
N LEU A 15 -1.68 -7.54 0.40
CA LEU A 15 -1.03 -6.26 0.76
C LEU A 15 0.16 -6.46 1.69
N VAL A 16 -0.02 -7.27 2.74
CA VAL A 16 1.07 -7.58 3.67
C VAL A 16 2.21 -8.29 2.95
N ALA A 17 1.90 -9.32 2.16
CA ALA A 17 2.91 -10.08 1.44
C ALA A 17 3.68 -9.22 0.42
N GLU A 18 2.96 -8.41 -0.35
CA GLU A 18 3.58 -7.61 -1.39
C GLU A 18 4.43 -6.46 -0.83
N LEU A 19 3.96 -5.77 0.21
CA LEU A 19 4.74 -4.72 0.86
C LEU A 19 6.00 -5.32 1.45
N ARG A 20 5.90 -6.45 2.16
CA ARG A 20 7.09 -7.13 2.70
C ARG A 20 8.10 -7.48 1.62
N ALA A 21 7.64 -8.02 0.50
CA ALA A 21 8.51 -8.37 -0.62
C ALA A 21 9.19 -7.12 -1.21
N LEU A 22 8.42 -6.05 -1.45
CA LEU A 22 8.93 -4.79 -2.00
C LEU A 22 10.01 -4.16 -1.09
N HIS A 23 9.78 -4.14 0.23
CA HIS A 23 10.72 -3.63 1.22
C HIS A 23 11.98 -4.52 1.39
N ASN A 24 11.97 -5.74 0.87
CA ASN A 24 13.13 -6.63 0.80
C ASN A 24 13.64 -6.81 -0.63
N GLY A 25 13.32 -5.88 -1.52
CA GLY A 25 13.87 -5.79 -2.85
C GLY A 25 13.25 -6.69 -3.92
N ASP A 26 12.14 -7.35 -3.62
CA ASP A 26 11.37 -8.11 -4.60
C ASP A 26 10.09 -7.35 -5.05
N PRO A 27 10.05 -6.82 -6.28
CA PRO A 27 8.86 -6.13 -6.78
C PRO A 27 7.77 -7.08 -7.29
N GLN A 28 8.01 -8.39 -7.45
CA GLN A 28 7.10 -9.26 -8.19
C GLN A 28 5.70 -9.34 -7.60
N PRO A 29 5.50 -9.51 -6.28
CA PRO A 29 4.15 -9.58 -5.71
C PRO A 29 3.39 -8.25 -5.89
N ARG A 30 4.07 -7.12 -5.74
CA ARG A 30 3.50 -5.78 -5.99
C ARG A 30 3.06 -5.67 -7.44
N LEU A 31 3.91 -6.08 -8.39
CA LEU A 31 3.59 -5.98 -9.80
C LEU A 31 2.40 -6.89 -10.19
N ALA A 32 2.31 -8.09 -9.64
CA ALA A 32 1.21 -9.03 -9.89
C ALA A 32 -0.14 -8.56 -9.33
N MET A 33 -0.11 -7.72 -8.30
CA MET A 33 -1.30 -7.16 -7.67
C MET A 33 -1.90 -5.96 -8.41
N TRP A 34 -1.11 -5.29 -9.26
CA TRP A 34 -1.57 -4.12 -10.01
C TRP A 34 -2.20 -4.49 -11.35
N SER A 35 -3.15 -3.68 -11.78
CA SER A 35 -3.70 -3.78 -13.13
C SER A 35 -2.63 -3.39 -14.15
N THR A 36 -2.67 -4.07 -15.30
CA THR A 36 -1.88 -3.70 -16.48
C THR A 36 -2.71 -2.98 -17.54
N LYS A 37 -4.03 -2.82 -17.29
CA LYS A 37 -5.01 -2.19 -18.19
C LYS A 37 -5.23 -0.73 -17.77
N ASP A 38 -4.71 0.19 -18.56
CA ASP A 38 -4.85 1.63 -18.31
C ASP A 38 -6.33 2.08 -18.29
N PRO A 39 -6.69 3.15 -17.54
CA PRO A 39 -5.79 4.04 -16.78
C PRO A 39 -5.38 3.45 -15.43
N VAL A 40 -4.09 3.57 -15.11
CA VAL A 40 -3.49 3.22 -13.82
C VAL A 40 -2.67 4.40 -13.31
N THR A 41 -2.77 4.75 -12.02
CA THR A 41 -2.04 5.89 -11.46
C THR A 41 -1.42 5.61 -10.09
N LEU A 42 -0.29 6.25 -9.82
CA LEU A 42 0.41 6.19 -8.54
C LEU A 42 0.72 7.61 -8.09
N PHE A 43 0.30 7.96 -6.88
CA PHE A 43 0.83 9.06 -6.09
C PHE A 43 1.54 8.46 -4.89
N GLY A 44 2.86 8.32 -4.96
CA GLY A 44 3.68 7.85 -3.86
C GLY A 44 4.40 9.01 -3.18
N ALA A 45 4.72 8.83 -1.90
CA ALA A 45 5.41 9.82 -1.07
C ALA A 45 6.73 10.38 -1.67
N ALA A 46 7.35 9.65 -2.61
CA ALA A 46 8.55 10.11 -3.32
C ALA A 46 8.38 10.23 -4.84
N MET A 47 7.48 9.44 -5.45
CA MET A 47 7.36 9.32 -6.90
C MET A 47 5.91 9.13 -7.32
N SER A 48 5.55 9.77 -8.42
CA SER A 48 4.22 9.67 -9.03
C SER A 48 4.33 9.22 -10.48
N GLY A 49 3.29 8.52 -10.96
CA GLY A 49 3.26 8.01 -12.33
C GLY A 49 1.85 7.76 -12.83
N SER A 50 1.71 7.72 -14.16
CA SER A 50 0.49 7.40 -14.88
C SER A 50 0.81 6.40 -15.98
N GLY A 51 -0.06 5.41 -16.12
CA GLY A 51 0.09 4.29 -17.04
C GLY A 51 0.95 3.16 -16.47
N TRP A 52 0.57 1.92 -16.75
CA TRP A 52 1.27 0.73 -16.26
C TRP A 52 2.79 0.71 -16.53
N PRO A 53 3.29 1.11 -17.73
CA PRO A 53 4.73 1.11 -17.99
C PRO A 53 5.52 2.03 -17.04
N GLN A 54 4.97 3.18 -16.65
CA GLN A 54 5.65 4.09 -15.73
C GLN A 54 5.57 3.58 -14.30
N VAL A 55 4.38 3.18 -13.86
CA VAL A 55 4.14 2.67 -12.49
C VAL A 55 4.99 1.44 -12.19
N SER A 56 5.03 0.47 -13.11
CA SER A 56 5.85 -0.75 -12.93
C SER A 56 7.35 -0.45 -12.87
N ARG A 57 7.86 0.52 -13.63
CA ARG A 57 9.25 0.98 -13.52
C ARG A 57 9.55 1.62 -12.17
N ILE A 58 8.63 2.42 -11.64
CA ILE A 58 8.76 3.03 -10.30
C ILE A 58 8.91 1.93 -9.25
N PHE A 59 8.05 0.90 -9.25
CA PHE A 59 8.15 -0.18 -8.26
C PHE A 59 9.45 -0.96 -8.36
N ARG A 60 9.93 -1.25 -9.57
CA ARG A 60 11.24 -1.90 -9.75
C ARG A 60 12.39 -1.03 -9.22
N SER A 61 12.34 0.28 -9.47
CA SER A 61 13.33 1.22 -8.95
C SER A 61 13.30 1.31 -7.42
N ILE A 62 12.12 1.31 -6.80
CA ILE A 62 11.97 1.29 -5.34
C ILE A 62 12.57 0.00 -4.78
N ALA A 63 12.14 -1.15 -5.30
CA ALA A 63 12.62 -2.46 -4.84
C ALA A 63 14.14 -2.56 -4.90
N SER A 64 14.77 -2.11 -5.99
CA SER A 64 16.23 -2.20 -6.14
C SER A 64 17.06 -1.49 -5.06
N ARG A 65 16.43 -0.62 -4.27
CA ARG A 65 17.08 0.20 -3.23
C ARG A 65 16.72 -0.23 -1.82
N TRP A 66 15.69 -1.05 -1.62
CA TRP A 66 15.15 -1.34 -0.30
C TRP A 66 15.61 -2.71 0.19
N SER A 67 16.03 -2.79 1.45
CA SER A 67 16.49 -4.02 2.11
C SER A 67 16.18 -4.02 3.60
N ASP A 68 16.40 -5.17 4.25
CA ASP A 68 16.40 -5.30 5.72
C ASP A 68 15.12 -4.78 6.39
N SER A 69 13.95 -5.20 5.87
CA SER A 69 12.67 -4.84 6.48
C SER A 69 12.50 -5.55 7.83
N THR A 70 12.35 -4.78 8.90
CA THR A 70 12.27 -5.27 10.28
C THR A 70 10.90 -5.09 10.91
N ASP A 71 10.09 -4.15 10.42
CA ASP A 71 8.66 -4.01 10.75
C ASP A 71 7.91 -3.64 9.48
N GLN A 72 6.87 -4.41 9.16
CA GLN A 72 5.97 -4.14 8.06
C GLN A 72 4.57 -4.60 8.46
N ARG A 73 3.66 -3.64 8.63
CA ARG A 73 2.28 -3.87 9.05
C ARG A 73 1.32 -3.00 8.25
N VAL A 74 0.15 -3.56 7.96
CA VAL A 74 -0.96 -2.88 7.27
C VAL A 74 -2.17 -2.90 8.19
N GLU A 75 -2.63 -1.72 8.57
CA GLU A 75 -3.86 -1.50 9.32
C GLU A 75 -4.91 -0.93 8.37
N ILE A 76 -5.94 -1.71 8.03
CA ILE A 76 -7.05 -1.23 7.21
C ILE A 76 -8.04 -0.50 8.12
N LEU A 77 -8.21 0.80 7.89
CA LEU A 77 -9.14 1.67 8.62
C LEU A 77 -10.55 1.61 8.03
N ALA A 78 -10.64 1.49 6.70
CA ALA A 78 -11.90 1.37 6.00
C ALA A 78 -11.73 0.61 4.67
N ALA A 79 -12.79 -0.07 4.24
CA ALA A 79 -12.89 -0.67 2.93
C ALA A 79 -14.33 -0.58 2.43
N GLY A 80 -14.51 -0.64 1.12
CA GLY A 80 -15.82 -0.67 0.50
C GLY A 80 -15.78 -1.33 -0.87
N VAL A 81 -16.90 -1.92 -1.27
CA VAL A 81 -17.09 -2.62 -2.54
C VAL A 81 -18.38 -2.13 -3.19
N SER A 82 -18.33 -1.90 -4.50
CA SER A 82 -19.48 -1.57 -5.34
C SER A 82 -19.30 -2.20 -6.72
N GLY A 83 -19.96 -3.33 -6.96
CA GLY A 83 -19.77 -4.12 -8.18
C GLY A 83 -18.31 -4.55 -8.34
N ASP A 84 -17.72 -4.20 -9.49
CA ASP A 84 -16.31 -4.51 -9.82
C ASP A 84 -15.34 -3.41 -9.38
N LEU A 85 -15.73 -2.49 -8.51
CA LEU A 85 -14.88 -1.46 -7.92
C LEU A 85 -14.81 -1.62 -6.40
N ALA A 86 -13.63 -1.40 -5.84
CA ALA A 86 -13.43 -1.40 -4.40
C ALA A 86 -12.35 -0.40 -3.98
N TYR A 87 -12.28 -0.09 -2.68
CA TYR A 87 -11.22 0.74 -2.12
C TYR A 87 -10.76 0.22 -0.74
N THR A 88 -9.52 0.56 -0.38
CA THR A 88 -9.01 0.49 0.99
C THR A 88 -8.48 1.85 1.44
N VAL A 89 -8.65 2.16 2.72
CA VAL A 89 -7.97 3.24 3.43
C VAL A 89 -7.17 2.60 4.55
N GLU A 90 -5.86 2.83 4.57
CA GLU A 90 -4.95 2.07 5.41
C GLU A 90 -3.78 2.89 5.95
N LEU A 91 -3.22 2.41 7.07
CA LEU A 91 -1.92 2.82 7.58
C LEU A 91 -0.91 1.72 7.27
N GLU A 92 0.17 2.09 6.58
CA GLU A 92 1.30 1.20 6.32
C GLU A 92 2.46 1.59 7.24
N HIS A 93 2.79 0.76 8.22
CA HIS A 93 3.94 0.96 9.10
C HIS A 93 5.18 0.27 8.52
N THR A 94 6.30 0.99 8.47
CA THR A 94 7.53 0.52 7.83
C THR A 94 8.76 0.85 8.67
N SER A 95 9.62 -0.16 8.85
CA SER A 95 11.03 -0.02 9.21
C SER A 95 11.86 -0.80 8.18
N VAL A 96 12.79 -0.13 7.50
CA VAL A 96 13.52 -0.64 6.34
C VAL A 96 14.87 0.08 6.21
N SER A 97 15.78 -0.46 5.38
CA SER A 97 16.97 0.23 4.90
C SER A 97 16.80 0.67 3.45
N VAL A 98 17.36 1.82 3.10
CA VAL A 98 17.40 2.34 1.72
C VAL A 98 18.86 2.52 1.33
N ASP A 99 19.27 1.92 0.22
CA ASP A 99 20.66 1.89 -0.27
C ASP A 99 21.64 1.39 0.81
N GLY A 100 21.21 0.40 1.59
CA GLY A 100 21.99 -0.19 2.70
C GLY A 100 22.04 0.66 3.97
N VAL A 101 21.32 1.79 4.03
CA VAL A 101 21.27 2.67 5.19
C VAL A 101 19.91 2.58 5.87
N PRO A 102 19.83 2.21 7.17
CA PRO A 102 18.57 2.22 7.91
C PRO A 102 17.93 3.61 7.91
N VAL A 103 16.62 3.68 7.65
CA VAL A 103 15.86 4.93 7.72
C VAL A 103 14.96 4.97 8.96
N ASP A 104 14.61 6.18 9.42
CA ASP A 104 13.70 6.36 10.55
C ASP A 104 12.34 5.69 10.28
N PRO A 105 11.83 4.86 11.20
CA PRO A 105 10.52 4.24 11.06
C PRO A 105 9.42 5.24 10.74
N TYR A 106 8.59 4.90 9.77
CA TYR A 106 7.53 5.79 9.30
C TYR A 106 6.23 5.06 9.05
N THR A 107 5.16 5.86 9.01
CA THR A 107 3.82 5.40 8.63
C THR A 107 3.41 6.15 7.38
N LEU A 108 2.87 5.44 6.39
CA LEU A 108 2.14 6.06 5.30
C LEU A 108 0.64 5.99 5.58
N ARG A 109 -0.10 7.05 5.26
CA ARG A 109 -1.55 6.99 5.06
C ARG A 109 -1.78 6.70 3.59
N VAL A 110 -2.53 5.64 3.30
CA VAL A 110 -2.70 5.16 1.94
C VAL A 110 -4.18 5.01 1.61
N THR A 111 -4.56 5.41 0.41
CA THR A 111 -5.83 5.07 -0.22
C THR A 111 -5.54 4.31 -1.50
N GLN A 112 -6.15 3.14 -1.65
CA GLN A 112 -6.04 2.32 -2.86
C GLN A 112 -7.40 2.09 -3.48
N VAL A 113 -7.45 2.07 -4.80
CA VAL A 113 -8.65 1.74 -5.57
C VAL A 113 -8.36 0.51 -6.40
N TYR A 114 -9.33 -0.40 -6.42
CA TYR A 114 -9.25 -1.70 -7.06
C TYR A 114 -10.33 -1.82 -8.12
N ARG A 115 -10.01 -2.56 -9.17
CA ARG A 115 -10.96 -3.04 -10.17
C ARG A 115 -10.87 -4.56 -10.22
N ARG A 116 -12.03 -5.23 -10.27
CA ARG A 116 -12.07 -6.68 -10.50
C ARG A 116 -11.82 -6.96 -11.98
N GLU A 117 -10.84 -7.77 -12.27
CA GLU A 117 -10.43 -8.16 -13.61
C GLU A 117 -10.26 -9.66 -13.67
N ASP A 118 -11.01 -10.33 -14.55
CA ASP A 118 -10.90 -11.78 -14.77
C ASP A 118 -11.04 -12.59 -13.46
N GLY A 119 -11.89 -12.09 -12.54
CA GLY A 119 -12.15 -12.71 -11.23
C GLY A 119 -11.20 -12.27 -10.10
N GLU A 120 -10.15 -11.49 -10.39
CA GLU A 120 -9.17 -11.05 -9.41
C GLU A 120 -9.26 -9.55 -9.14
N TRP A 121 -9.10 -9.13 -7.89
CA TRP A 121 -8.92 -7.70 -7.58
C TRP A 121 -7.52 -7.22 -7.97
N LYS A 122 -7.47 -6.14 -8.75
CA LYS A 122 -6.26 -5.47 -9.23
C LYS A 122 -6.24 -4.01 -8.79
N VAL A 123 -5.11 -3.53 -8.29
CA VAL A 123 -4.93 -2.11 -7.95
C VAL A 123 -4.89 -1.29 -9.24
N ILE A 124 -5.74 -0.26 -9.32
CA ILE A 124 -5.78 0.70 -10.43
C ILE A 124 -5.33 2.10 -10.00
N HIS A 125 -5.38 2.40 -8.71
CA HIS A 125 -4.83 3.63 -8.13
C HIS A 125 -4.28 3.38 -6.74
N ARG A 126 -3.17 4.05 -6.41
CA ARG A 126 -2.66 4.18 -5.05
C ARG A 126 -2.20 5.61 -4.80
N HIS A 127 -2.66 6.18 -3.70
CA HIS A 127 -2.17 7.43 -3.14
C HIS A 127 -1.63 7.16 -1.74
N GLY A 128 -0.35 7.42 -1.49
CA GLY A 128 0.27 7.23 -0.20
C GLY A 128 1.23 8.35 0.18
N ASP A 129 1.00 8.96 1.34
CA ASP A 129 1.82 10.04 1.91
C ASP A 129 2.29 9.73 3.32
N ARG A 130 3.46 10.25 3.70
CA ARG A 130 3.99 10.08 5.05
C ARG A 130 3.06 10.79 6.05
N LEU A 131 2.62 10.06 7.08
CA LEU A 131 1.91 10.64 8.21
C LEU A 131 2.89 11.50 9.02
N PRO A 132 2.66 12.82 9.15
CA PRO A 132 3.50 13.66 10.00
C PRO A 132 3.46 13.17 11.45
N ILE A 133 4.60 13.25 12.15
CA ILE A 133 4.72 12.80 13.56
C ILE A 133 3.68 13.49 14.46
N GLU A 134 3.35 14.75 14.18
CA GLU A 134 2.36 15.55 14.94
C GLU A 134 0.93 15.01 14.81
N GLN A 135 0.59 14.35 13.71
CA GLN A 135 -0.74 13.75 13.48
C GLN A 135 -0.86 12.33 14.06
N ARG A 136 0.16 11.85 14.78
CA ARG A 136 0.06 10.58 15.55
C ARG A 136 -0.74 10.74 16.83
N GLN A 137 -0.97 11.97 17.29
CA GLN A 137 -1.84 12.22 18.42
C GLN A 137 -3.28 12.36 17.92
N GLY A 138 -4.17 11.55 18.49
CA GLY A 138 -5.60 11.64 18.24
C GLY A 138 -6.17 13.01 18.63
N LEU A 139 -7.48 13.19 18.43
CA LEU A 139 -8.17 14.42 18.79
C LEU A 139 -7.80 14.86 20.22
N PRO A 140 -7.48 16.15 20.45
CA PRO A 140 -7.18 16.63 21.79
C PRO A 140 -8.35 16.32 22.73
N GLY A 141 -8.13 15.45 23.73
CA GLY A 141 -9.11 15.16 24.78
C GLY A 141 -9.50 13.70 24.97
N GLU A 142 -9.14 12.78 24.07
CA GLU A 142 -9.35 11.34 24.32
C GLU A 142 -8.09 10.73 24.95
N ALA A 143 -8.06 10.70 26.29
CA ALA A 143 -7.04 9.98 27.04
C ALA A 143 -7.13 8.48 26.70
N SER A 144 -6.02 7.90 26.28
CA SER A 144 -5.89 6.45 26.14
C SER A 144 -6.07 5.80 27.51
N THR A 145 -7.22 5.16 27.72
CA THR A 145 -7.38 4.23 28.85
C THR A 145 -6.49 3.04 28.56
N GLN A 146 -5.52 2.80 29.46
CA GLN A 146 -4.61 1.66 29.44
C GLN A 146 -5.35 0.33 29.57
#